data_AF-H0QNK4-F1
#
_entry.id   AF-H0QNK4-F1
#
_cell.length_a   1.000
_cell.length_b   1.000
_cell.length_c   1.000
_cell.angle_alpha   90.00
_cell.angle_beta   90.00
_cell.angle_gamma   90.00
#
_symmetry.space_group_name_H-M   'P 1'
#
loop_
_entity.id
_entity.type
_entity.pdbx_description
1 polymer ?
#
loop_
_entity_poly.entity_id
_entity_poly.type
_entity_poly.pdbx_seq_one_letter_code
_entity_poly.pdbx_strand_id
1 'polypeptide(L)' 'MPSTTKTIDIQVDDRKILDERLDAAVRCLQEAAMLTGTHGIMVTRNRPGDYTATLSDQVPFGMTREIFL' A
#
# COMPACT_ATOMS: atom_id res chain seq x y z
N MET A 1 -20.52 -0.05 -6.75
CA MET A 1 -20.03 -1.42 -6.47
C MET A 1 -18.91 -1.29 -5.46
N PRO A 2 -18.86 -2.07 -4.35
CA PRO A 2 -17.73 -1.97 -3.45
C PRO A 2 -16.54 -2.65 -4.13
N SER A 3 -15.65 -1.86 -4.75
CA SER A 3 -14.31 -2.31 -5.10
C SER A 3 -13.68 -2.78 -3.80
N THR A 4 -13.37 -4.07 -3.69
CA THR A 4 -12.78 -4.68 -2.50
C THR A 4 -11.36 -4.13 -2.34
N THR A 5 -11.26 -2.93 -1.79
CA THR A 5 -10.05 -2.15 -1.62
C THR A 5 -9.25 -2.77 -0.49
N LYS A 6 -8.39 -3.75 -0.84
CA LYS A 6 -7.50 -4.37 0.13
C LYS A 6 -6.56 -3.28 0.66
N THR A 7 -6.65 -3.04 1.97
CA THR A 7 -5.91 -1.99 2.67
C THR A 7 -5.14 -2.62 3.82
N ILE A 8 -3.91 -2.17 4.03
CA ILE A 8 -3.00 -2.63 5.07
C ILE A 8 -2.50 -1.40 5.83
N ASP A 9 -2.84 -1.34 7.12
CA ASP A 9 -2.31 -0.33 8.02
C ASP A 9 -0.95 -0.77 8.57
N ILE A 10 0.00 0.15 8.54
CA ILE A 10 1.40 -0.07 8.88
C ILE A 10 1.75 0.92 9.98
N GLN A 11 1.80 0.40 11.21
CA GLN A 11 2.23 1.14 12.37
C GLN A 11 3.52 0.55 12.91
N VAL A 12 4.51 1.41 13.08
CA VAL A 12 5.82 1.04 13.60
C VAL A 12 6.38 2.13 14.51
N ASP A 13 6.95 1.69 15.63
CA ASP A 13 7.63 2.58 16.57
C ASP A 13 9.12 2.75 16.23
N ASP A 14 9.70 1.83 15.46
CA ASP A 14 11.09 1.88 15.00
C ASP A 14 11.17 2.04 13.48
N ARG A 15 11.93 3.05 13.05
CA ARG A 15 12.17 3.32 11.63
C ARG A 15 12.94 2.20 10.94
N LYS A 16 13.70 1.39 11.68
CA LYS A 16 14.46 0.25 11.13
C LYS A 16 13.56 -0.85 10.56
N ILE A 17 12.38 -1.04 11.15
CA ILE A 17 11.42 -2.06 10.71
C ILE A 17 10.38 -1.49 9.73
N LEU A 18 10.33 -0.16 9.58
CA LEU A 18 9.38 0.51 8.70
C LEU A 18 9.51 0.02 7.26
N ASP A 19 10.73 0.01 6.73
CA ASP A 19 10.99 -0.39 5.35
C ASP A 19 10.60 -1.85 5.12
N GLU A 20 10.91 -2.75 6.07
CA GLU A 20 10.53 -4.15 5.98
C GLU A 20 9.00 -4.33 6.00
N ARG A 21 8.30 -3.58 6.85
CA ARG A 21 6.83 -3.61 6.93
C ARG A 21 6.18 -3.03 5.69
N LEU A 22 6.73 -1.95 5.14
CA LEU A 22 6.27 -1.36 3.88
C LEU A 22 6.46 -2.34 2.73
N ASP A 23 7.63 -2.95 2.60
CA ASP A 23 7.91 -3.94 1.57
C ASP A 23 6.99 -5.16 1.67
N ALA A 24 6.76 -5.66 2.89
CA ALA A 24 5.83 -6.77 3.12
C ALA A 24 4.40 -6.41 2.72
N ALA A 25 3.92 -5.22 3.09
CA ALA A 25 2.59 -4.74 2.73
C ALA A 25 2.44 -4.58 1.21
N VAL A 26 3.43 -3.95 0.55
CA VAL A 26 3.45 -3.77 -0.90
C VAL A 26 3.44 -5.13 -1.60
N ARG A 27 4.23 -6.11 -1.17
CA ARG A 27 4.22 -7.46 -1.76
C ARG A 27 2.86 -8.15 -1.62
N CYS A 28 2.25 -8.10 -0.44
CA CYS A 28 0.90 -8.65 -0.24
C CYS A 28 -0.18 -7.98 -1.11
N LEU A 29 -0.02 -6.69 -1.41
CA LEU A 29 -0.90 -5.96 -2.32
C LEU A 29 -0.57 -6.24 -3.78
N GLN A 30 0.71 -6.44 -4.14
CA GLN A 30 1.11 -6.84 -5.49
C GLN A 30 0.49 -8.19 -5.85
N GLU A 31 0.53 -9.17 -4.96
CA GLU A 31 -0.13 -10.47 -5.17
C GLU A 31 -1.63 -10.30 -5.42
N ALA A 32 -2.30 -9.43 -4.64
CA ALA A 32 -3.71 -9.12 -4.85
C ALA A 32 -3.98 -8.34 -6.15
N ALA A 33 -3.09 -7.41 -6.51
CA ALA A 33 -3.16 -6.66 -7.76
C ALA A 33 -2.99 -7.58 -8.96
N MET A 34 -2.12 -8.58 -8.90
CA MET A 34 -1.91 -9.55 -9.98
C MET A 34 -3.15 -10.41 -10.26
N LEU A 35 -3.97 -10.69 -9.24
CA LEU A 35 -5.23 -11.42 -9.42
C LEU A 35 -6.28 -10.61 -10.20
N THR A 36 -6.27 -9.29 -10.04
CA THR A 36 -7.26 -8.39 -10.66
C THR A 36 -6.74 -7.70 -11.92
N GLY A 37 -5.43 -7.51 -12.05
CA GLY A 37 -4.74 -6.87 -13.18
C GLY A 37 -5.12 -5.41 -13.44
N THR A 38 -5.84 -4.76 -12.51
CA THR A 38 -6.58 -3.51 -12.79
C THR A 38 -6.16 -2.32 -11.92
N HIS A 39 -5.58 -2.58 -10.76
CA HIS A 39 -5.26 -1.55 -9.77
C HIS A 39 -3.76 -1.55 -9.47
N GLY A 40 -3.20 -0.37 -9.25
CA GLY A 40 -1.88 -0.20 -8.66
C GLY A 40 -1.95 -0.09 -7.14
N ILE A 41 -0.83 0.28 -6.52
CA ILE A 41 -0.71 0.39 -5.06
C ILE A 41 -0.50 1.85 -4.67
N MET A 42 -1.28 2.32 -3.72
CA MET A 42 -1.13 3.64 -3.11
C MET A 42 -0.63 3.48 -1.68
N VAL A 43 0.51 4.08 -1.37
CA VAL A 43 1.05 4.20 -0.02
C VAL A 43 0.79 5.62 0.46
N THR A 44 0.08 5.76 1.57
CA THR A 44 -0.24 7.04 2.21
C THR A 44 0.56 7.13 3.49
N ARG A 45 1.40 8.16 3.60
CA ARG A 45 2.07 8.48 4.86
C ARG A 45 1.18 9.40 5.67
N ASN A 46 0.57 8.87 6.73
CA ASN A 46 -0.29 9.64 7.63
C ASN A 46 0.56 10.48 8.60
N ARG A 47 1.56 9.84 9.22
CA ARG A 47 2.50 10.45 10.19
C ARG A 47 3.83 9.68 10.20
N PRO A 48 4.90 10.17 10.84
CA PRO A 48 6.09 9.36 11.06
C PRO A 48 5.75 8.06 11.80
N GLY A 49 6.04 6.91 11.18
CA GLY A 49 5.73 5.58 11.74
C GLY A 49 4.29 5.09 11.46
N ASP A 50 3.46 5.88 10.77
CA ASP A 50 2.07 5.56 10.45
C ASP A 50 1.81 5.71 8.95
N TYR A 51 1.63 4.58 8.29
CA TYR A 51 1.43 4.47 6.85
C TYR A 51 0.24 3.56 6.56
N THR A 52 -0.41 3.81 5.42
CA THR A 52 -1.47 2.94 4.90
C THR A 52 -1.13 2.57 3.47
N ALA A 53 -1.11 1.28 3.16
CA ALA A 53 -0.94 0.79 1.79
C ALA A 53 -2.27 0.20 1.30
N THR A 54 -2.73 0.57 0.11
CA THR A 54 -4.01 0.11 -0.44
C THR A 54 -3.95 -0.12 -1.95
N LEU A 55 -4.79 -1.02 -2.47
CA LEU A 55 -5.05 -1.08 -3.91
C LEU A 55 -5.86 0.15 -4.33
N SER A 56 -5.46 0.81 -5.42
CA SER A 56 -6.11 2.05 -5.82
C SER A 56 -6.32 2.13 -7.32
N ASP A 57 -7.54 2.49 -7.72
CA ASP A 57 -7.91 2.85 -9.09
C ASP A 57 -7.20 4.13 -9.58
N GLN A 58 -6.69 4.93 -8.64
CA GLN A 58 -5.93 6.16 -8.95
C GLN A 58 -4.46 5.87 -9.29
N VAL A 59 -4.05 4.61 -9.17
CA VAL A 59 -2.69 4.16 -9.50
C VAL A 59 -2.82 3.10 -10.60
N PRO A 60 -2.17 3.27 -11.76
CA PRO A 60 -2.16 2.25 -12.80
C PRO A 60 -1.58 0.92 -12.29
N PHE A 61 -2.10 -0.20 -12.80
CA PHE A 61 -1.51 -1.51 -12.55
C PHE A 61 -0.02 -1.53 -12.89
N GLY A 62 0.79 -2.16 -12.03
CA GLY A 62 2.25 -2.20 -12.15
C GLY A 62 2.96 -0.96 -11.58
N MET A 63 2.23 0.02 -11.05
CA MET A 63 2.80 1.17 -10.34
C MET A 63 2.49 1.13 -8.84
N THR A 64 3.43 1.68 -8.08
CA THR A 64 3.25 2.08 -6.69
C THR A 64 3.43 3.60 -6.60
N ARG A 65 2.49 4.30 -5.97
CA ARG A 65 2.59 5.75 -5.69
C ARG A 65 2.59 6.00 -4.20
N GLU A 66 3.51 6.83 -3.74
CA GLU A 66 3.50 7.35 -2.37
C GLU A 66 2.89 8.76 -2.36
N ILE A 67 2.03 9.02 -1.38
CA ILE A 67 1.47 10.34 -1.08
C ILE A 67 1.74 10.70 0.38
N PHE A 68 1.98 11.99 0.60
CA PHE A 68 2.20 12.57 1.93
C PHE A 68 1.00 13.46 2.26
N LEU A 69 0.37 13.22 3.41
CA LEU A 69 -0.67 14.08 3.97
C LEU A 69 -0.08 15.12 4.92
#